data_AF-A0A1D6QQM5-F1
#
_entry.id   AF-A0A1D6QQM5-F1
#
_cell.length_a   1.000
_cell.length_b   1.000
_cell.length_c   1.000
_cell.angle_alpha   90.00
_cell.angle_beta   90.00
_cell.angle_gamma   90.00
#
_symmetry.space_group_name_H-M   'P 1'
#
loop_
_entity.id
_entity.type
_entity.pdbx_description
1 polymer ?
#
loop_
_entity_poly.entity_id
_entity_poly.type
_entity_poly.pdbx_seq_one_letter_code
_entity_poly.pdbx_strand_id
1 'polypeptide(L)'
;MFFDKFNIRHNIAELLEYLWDVPTKEEEKGVYLNFLNFLINDSIYLLDESLNKILELKEIEAEMTNIVEWERRPAQEREERLRVFHQWENIVRFDMRLANEDVGMLAFTSEQIPAPFLLPEMVERVVSMLNYFLLQLSGPQRKSLTVKDPEKYEFKPKQLLKQIATIYVHISRGDKESVFPAAISKDGRAYNDQSSPTENRLL
;
A
#
# COMPACT_ATOMS: atom_id res chain seq x y z
N MET A 1 -6.04 -21.70 14.23
CA MET A 1 -5.81 -20.94 12.99
C MET A 1 -4.56 -20.03 12.99
N PHE A 2 -3.88 -19.79 14.12
CA PHE A 2 -2.61 -19.04 14.12
C PHE A 2 -1.41 -19.87 13.61
N PHE A 3 -1.40 -21.19 13.87
CA PHE A 3 -0.37 -22.12 13.40
C PHE A 3 -0.31 -22.26 11.87
N ASP A 4 -1.42 -22.04 11.15
CA ASP A 4 -1.44 -22.13 9.68
C ASP A 4 -0.66 -21.00 9.02
N LYS A 5 -0.85 -19.74 9.45
CA LYS A 5 -0.23 -18.59 8.77
C LYS A 5 1.30 -18.59 8.89
N PHE A 6 1.84 -19.03 10.03
CA PHE A 6 3.29 -19.13 10.22
C PHE A 6 3.90 -20.28 9.42
N ASN A 7 3.25 -21.45 9.40
CA ASN A 7 3.69 -22.57 8.58
C ASN A 7 3.63 -22.23 7.09
N ILE A 8 2.57 -21.55 6.64
CA ILE A 8 2.45 -21.10 5.24
C ILE A 8 3.57 -20.10 4.92
N ARG A 9 3.82 -19.10 5.77
CA ARG A 9 4.91 -18.13 5.53
C ARG A 9 6.27 -18.80 5.49
N HIS A 10 6.53 -19.72 6.42
CA HIS A 10 7.78 -20.49 6.43
C HIS A 10 7.95 -21.31 5.15
N ASN A 11 6.92 -22.06 4.74
CA ASN A 11 6.93 -22.83 3.50
C ASN A 11 7.12 -21.94 2.25
N ILE A 12 6.49 -20.75 2.23
CA ILE A 12 6.68 -19.76 1.16
C ILE A 12 8.13 -19.29 1.13
N ALA A 13 8.72 -18.95 2.29
CA ALA A 13 10.11 -18.52 2.35
C ALA A 13 11.07 -19.61 1.85
N GLU A 14 10.92 -20.85 2.35
CA GLU A 14 11.75 -21.98 1.89
C GLU A 14 11.61 -22.21 0.38
N LEU A 15 10.39 -22.12 -0.17
CA LEU A 15 10.16 -22.25 -1.60
C LEU A 15 10.81 -21.12 -2.39
N LEU A 16 10.66 -19.87 -1.96
CA LEU A 16 11.23 -18.71 -2.64
C LEU A 16 12.76 -18.70 -2.54
N GLU A 17 13.33 -19.14 -1.41
CA GLU A 17 14.78 -19.27 -1.21
C GLU A 17 15.33 -20.35 -2.12
N TYR A 18 14.68 -21.51 -2.18
CA TYR A 18 15.00 -22.57 -3.13
C TYR A 18 14.98 -22.06 -4.58
N LEU A 19 13.94 -21.32 -4.98
CA LEU A 19 13.83 -20.76 -6.33
C LEU A 19 14.93 -19.73 -6.65
N TRP A 20 15.53 -19.12 -5.63
CA TRP A 20 16.54 -18.08 -5.80
C TRP A 20 17.98 -18.62 -5.78
N ASP A 21 18.30 -19.49 -4.81
CA ASP A 21 19.66 -19.95 -4.53
C ASP A 21 20.09 -21.16 -5.35
N VAL A 22 19.15 -21.99 -5.82
CA VAL A 22 19.50 -23.12 -6.66
C VAL A 22 19.90 -22.61 -8.05
N PRO A 23 20.97 -23.13 -8.67
CA PRO A 23 21.32 -22.86 -10.06
C PRO A 23 20.30 -23.54 -11.00
N THR A 24 19.05 -23.13 -10.90
CA THR A 24 17.97 -23.51 -11.79
C THR A 24 17.92 -22.58 -12.99
N LYS A 25 17.12 -22.96 -13.98
CA LYS A 25 16.92 -22.17 -15.20
C LYS A 25 16.41 -20.77 -14.84
N GLU A 26 16.77 -19.75 -15.63
CA GLU A 26 16.27 -18.37 -15.47
C GLU A 26 14.74 -18.29 -15.33
N GLU A 27 14.01 -19.24 -15.92
CA GLU A 27 12.56 -19.41 -15.79
C GLU A 27 12.08 -19.54 -14.34
N GLU A 28 12.82 -20.22 -13.46
CA GLU A 28 12.43 -20.45 -12.06
C GLU A 28 12.66 -19.21 -11.18
N LYS A 29 13.76 -18.47 -11.42
CA LYS A 29 13.96 -17.15 -10.81
C LYS A 29 12.87 -16.16 -11.22
N GLY A 30 12.37 -16.29 -12.45
CA GLY A 30 11.22 -15.55 -12.95
C GLY A 30 9.96 -15.74 -12.12
N VAL A 31 9.77 -16.88 -11.45
CA VAL A 31 8.58 -17.13 -10.59
C VAL A 31 8.56 -16.19 -9.40
N TYR A 32 9.70 -15.99 -8.71
CA TYR A 32 9.76 -15.08 -7.58
C TYR A 32 9.58 -13.62 -8.03
N LEU A 33 10.18 -13.23 -9.16
CA LEU A 33 9.98 -11.88 -9.71
C LEU A 33 8.52 -11.64 -10.12
N ASN A 34 7.84 -12.63 -10.69
CA ASN A 34 6.41 -12.56 -10.99
C ASN A 34 5.58 -12.42 -9.71
N PHE A 35 5.94 -13.14 -8.66
CA PHE A 35 5.28 -13.03 -7.36
C PHE A 35 5.45 -11.64 -6.74
N LEU A 36 6.67 -11.08 -6.74
CA LEU A 36 6.90 -9.71 -6.27
C LEU A 36 6.13 -8.68 -7.10
N ASN A 37 6.10 -8.85 -8.43
CA ASN A 37 5.34 -7.98 -9.30
C ASN A 37 3.83 -8.06 -9.04
N PHE A 38 3.32 -9.26 -8.79
CA PHE A 38 1.93 -9.47 -8.37
C PHE A 38 1.64 -8.69 -7.07
N LEU A 39 2.44 -8.91 -6.02
CA LEU A 39 2.24 -8.24 -4.74
C LEU A 39 2.33 -6.71 -4.85
N ILE A 40 3.27 -6.18 -5.64
CA ILE A 40 3.42 -4.74 -5.86
C ILE A 40 2.19 -4.18 -6.58
N ASN A 41 1.78 -4.81 -7.69
CA ASN A 41 0.65 -4.32 -8.46
C ASN A 41 -0.68 -4.39 -7.69
N ASP A 42 -0.90 -5.50 -6.97
CA ASP A 42 -2.13 -5.71 -6.20
C ASP A 42 -2.18 -4.73 -5.02
N SER A 43 -1.05 -4.54 -4.31
CA SER A 43 -0.96 -3.53 -3.25
C SER A 43 -1.24 -2.12 -3.77
N ILE A 44 -0.72 -1.76 -4.95
CA ILE A 44 -0.99 -0.45 -5.57
C ILE A 44 -2.48 -0.28 -5.82
N TYR A 45 -3.08 -1.22 -6.55
CA TYR A 45 -4.48 -1.18 -6.94
C TYR A 45 -5.42 -1.15 -5.72
N LEU A 46 -5.25 -2.10 -4.80
CA LEU A 46 -6.15 -2.28 -3.67
C LEU A 46 -6.10 -1.10 -2.70
N LEU A 47 -4.90 -0.57 -2.43
CA LEU A 47 -4.77 0.60 -1.55
C LEU A 47 -5.33 1.85 -2.22
N ASP A 48 -5.01 2.13 -3.49
CA ASP A 48 -5.55 3.31 -4.18
C ASP A 48 -7.08 3.29 -4.23
N GLU A 49 -7.64 2.15 -4.64
CA GLU A 49 -9.08 1.98 -4.75
C GLU A 49 -9.76 2.13 -3.39
N SER A 50 -9.17 1.54 -2.34
CA SER A 50 -9.72 1.66 -0.98
C SER A 50 -9.63 3.07 -0.43
N LEU A 51 -8.51 3.76 -0.63
CA LEU A 51 -8.29 5.13 -0.15
C LEU A 51 -9.23 6.11 -0.87
N ASN A 52 -9.44 5.95 -2.17
CA ASN A 52 -10.38 6.76 -2.94
C ASN A 52 -11.82 6.54 -2.46
N LYS A 53 -12.27 5.28 -2.33
CA LYS A 53 -13.61 4.97 -1.81
C LYS A 53 -13.82 5.44 -0.38
N ILE A 54 -12.79 5.49 0.46
CA ILE A 54 -12.87 6.10 1.79
C ILE A 54 -13.25 7.58 1.70
N LEU A 55 -12.72 8.32 0.71
CA LEU A 55 -13.09 9.73 0.51
C LEU A 55 -14.56 9.85 0.13
N GLU A 56 -15.03 9.01 -0.81
CA GLU A 56 -16.43 9.03 -1.26
C GLU A 56 -17.41 8.60 -0.14
N LEU A 57 -17.03 7.59 0.66
CA LEU A 57 -17.78 7.19 1.85
C LEU A 57 -17.94 8.35 2.83
N LYS A 58 -16.86 9.11 3.07
CA LYS A 58 -16.90 10.27 3.96
C LYS A 58 -17.82 11.37 3.44
N GLU A 59 -17.88 11.57 2.13
CA GLU A 59 -18.82 12.52 1.51
C GLU A 59 -20.26 12.09 1.79
N ILE A 60 -20.60 10.83 1.56
CA ILE A 60 -21.95 10.31 1.85
C ILE A 60 -22.26 10.40 3.36
N GLU A 61 -21.32 10.08 4.26
CA GLU A 61 -21.53 10.24 5.71
C GLU A 61 -21.79 11.70 6.09
N ALA A 62 -21.11 12.65 5.46
CA ALA A 62 -21.32 14.08 5.69
C ALA A 62 -22.71 14.52 5.21
N GLU A 63 -23.16 14.05 4.04
CA GLU A 63 -24.52 14.26 3.56
C GLU A 63 -25.56 13.73 4.55
N MET A 64 -25.38 12.51 5.04
CA MET A 64 -26.29 11.86 5.99
C MET A 64 -26.30 12.54 7.37
N THR A 65 -25.19 13.17 7.77
CA THR A 65 -25.10 13.89 9.04
C THR A 65 -25.92 15.19 9.03
N ASN A 66 -26.09 15.81 7.85
CA ASN A 66 -26.96 16.97 7.68
C ASN A 66 -28.43 16.53 7.52
N ILE A 67 -29.08 16.19 8.63
CA ILE A 67 -30.44 15.63 8.65
C ILE A 67 -31.44 16.49 7.85
N VAL A 68 -31.34 17.82 7.95
CA VAL A 68 -32.27 18.75 7.27
C VAL A 68 -32.16 18.62 5.76
N GLU A 69 -30.94 18.67 5.21
CA GLU A 69 -30.74 18.51 3.76
C GLU A 69 -30.95 17.07 3.30
N TRP A 70 -30.62 16.09 4.15
CA TRP A 70 -30.86 14.68 3.87
C TRP A 70 -32.34 14.38 3.71
N GLU A 71 -33.19 14.80 4.65
CA GLU A 71 -34.64 14.56 4.62
C GLU A 71 -35.36 15.30 3.50
N ARG A 72 -34.77 16.40 2.98
CA ARG A 72 -35.28 17.09 1.78
C ARG A 72 -35.12 16.27 0.51
N ARG A 73 -34.20 15.30 0.46
CA ARG A 73 -33.99 14.46 -0.71
C ARG A 73 -35.15 13.46 -0.89
N PRO A 74 -35.55 13.18 -2.14
CA PRO A 74 -36.51 12.12 -2.44
C PRO A 74 -36.11 10.78 -1.81
N ALA A 75 -37.10 9.99 -1.38
CA ALA A 75 -36.84 8.69 -0.73
C ALA A 75 -36.00 7.75 -1.62
N GLN A 76 -36.26 7.74 -2.92
CA GLN A 76 -35.50 6.93 -3.89
C GLN A 76 -34.02 7.36 -3.98
N GLU A 77 -33.73 8.66 -3.91
CA GLU A 77 -32.35 9.16 -3.93
C GLU A 77 -31.60 8.75 -2.66
N ARG A 78 -32.26 8.84 -1.50
CA ARG A 78 -31.68 8.39 -0.23
C ARG A 78 -31.40 6.89 -0.23
N GLU A 79 -32.30 6.09 -0.76
CA GLU A 79 -32.12 4.63 -0.88
C GLU A 79 -30.93 4.29 -1.78
N GLU A 80 -30.81 4.95 -2.93
CA GLU A 80 -29.67 4.77 -3.84
C GLU A 80 -28.34 5.14 -3.16
N ARG A 81 -28.30 6.28 -2.46
CA ARG A 81 -27.12 6.72 -1.71
C ARG A 81 -26.70 5.72 -0.63
N LEU A 82 -27.66 5.18 0.13
CA LEU A 82 -27.40 4.15 1.14
C LEU A 82 -26.92 2.84 0.51
N ARG A 83 -27.45 2.46 -0.64
CA ARG A 83 -27.00 1.28 -1.38
C ARG A 83 -25.54 1.42 -1.80
N VAL A 84 -25.18 2.55 -2.39
CA VAL A 84 -23.80 2.88 -2.78
C VAL A 84 -22.89 2.90 -1.56
N PHE A 85 -23.32 3.52 -0.46
CA PHE A 85 -22.58 3.55 0.80
C PHE A 85 -22.23 2.15 1.30
N HIS A 86 -23.22 1.25 1.40
CA HIS A 86 -22.99 -0.12 1.85
C HIS A 86 -22.15 -0.94 0.87
N GLN A 87 -22.29 -0.69 -0.43
CA GLN A 87 -21.45 -1.33 -1.45
C GLN A 87 -19.98 -0.95 -1.25
N TRP A 88 -19.67 0.35 -1.17
CA TRP A 88 -18.30 0.82 -0.94
C TRP A 88 -17.76 0.38 0.41
N GLU A 89 -18.57 0.37 1.46
CA GLU A 89 -18.15 -0.12 2.78
C GLU A 89 -17.63 -1.57 2.70
N ASN A 90 -18.34 -2.44 1.98
CA ASN A 90 -17.94 -3.83 1.81
C ASN A 90 -16.67 -3.96 0.96
N ILE A 91 -16.58 -3.18 -0.14
CA ILE A 91 -15.40 -3.22 -1.02
C ILE A 91 -14.15 -2.76 -0.26
N VAL A 92 -14.21 -1.60 0.39
CA VAL A 92 -13.08 -1.06 1.16
C VAL A 92 -12.62 -2.06 2.21
N ARG A 93 -13.54 -2.68 2.96
CA ARG A 93 -13.17 -3.64 4.00
C ARG A 93 -12.42 -4.85 3.43
N PHE A 94 -12.86 -5.36 2.28
CA PHE A 94 -12.26 -6.52 1.65
C PHE A 94 -10.89 -6.17 1.03
N ASP A 95 -10.86 -5.13 0.20
CA ASP A 95 -9.66 -4.70 -0.53
C ASP A 95 -8.55 -4.26 0.45
N MET A 96 -8.89 -3.51 1.49
CA MET A 96 -7.94 -3.07 2.50
C MET A 96 -7.36 -4.27 3.27
N ARG A 97 -8.16 -5.29 3.56
CA ARG A 97 -7.67 -6.50 4.20
C ARG A 97 -6.64 -7.22 3.34
N LEU A 98 -6.91 -7.38 2.04
CA LEU A 98 -5.98 -8.00 1.09
C LEU A 98 -4.69 -7.19 0.97
N ALA A 99 -4.80 -5.86 0.80
CA ALA A 99 -3.64 -4.98 0.75
C ALA A 99 -2.74 -5.09 1.99
N ASN A 100 -3.32 -5.20 3.19
CA ASN A 100 -2.55 -5.42 4.42
C ASN A 100 -1.81 -6.78 4.41
N GLU A 101 -2.40 -7.80 3.81
CA GLU A 101 -1.78 -9.13 3.66
C GLU A 101 -0.64 -9.09 2.62
N ASP A 102 -0.82 -8.41 1.49
CA ASP A 102 0.19 -8.27 0.43
C ASP A 102 1.41 -7.48 0.88
N VAL A 103 1.19 -6.28 1.46
CA VAL A 103 2.27 -5.47 2.04
C VAL A 103 2.95 -6.22 3.19
N GLY A 104 2.20 -7.02 3.94
CA GLY A 104 2.74 -7.92 4.95
C GLY A 104 3.62 -9.02 4.37
N MET A 105 3.27 -9.57 3.20
CA MET A 105 4.06 -10.57 2.49
C MET A 105 5.34 -9.96 1.91
N LEU A 106 5.26 -8.75 1.34
CA LEU A 106 6.42 -7.97 0.89
C LEU A 106 7.40 -7.70 2.05
N ALA A 107 6.90 -7.30 3.21
CA ALA A 107 7.71 -7.10 4.41
C ALA A 107 8.38 -8.39 4.89
N PHE A 108 7.67 -9.51 4.84
CA PHE A 108 8.20 -10.82 5.21
C PHE A 108 9.31 -11.27 4.24
N THR A 109 9.02 -11.29 2.94
CA THR A 109 9.93 -11.86 1.95
C THR A 109 11.16 -10.99 1.71
N SER A 110 11.04 -9.66 1.86
CA SER A 110 12.20 -8.75 1.86
C SER A 110 13.18 -8.99 3.01
N GLU A 111 12.72 -9.51 4.15
CA GLU A 111 13.60 -9.89 5.26
C GLU A 111 14.41 -11.14 4.94
N GLN A 112 13.74 -12.13 4.35
CA GLN A 112 14.34 -13.44 4.09
C GLN A 112 15.28 -13.38 2.88
N ILE A 113 14.84 -12.76 1.79
CA ILE A 113 15.51 -12.80 0.49
C ILE A 113 15.48 -11.40 -0.14
N PRO A 114 16.40 -10.48 0.24
CA PRO A 114 16.39 -9.11 -0.24
C PRO A 114 16.93 -8.94 -1.67
N ALA A 115 17.75 -9.87 -2.17
CA ALA A 115 18.46 -9.71 -3.44
C ALA A 115 17.55 -9.45 -4.66
N PRO A 116 16.38 -10.10 -4.81
CA PRO A 116 15.47 -9.86 -5.94
C PRO A 116 14.90 -8.43 -5.99
N PHE A 117 14.77 -7.76 -4.84
CA PHE A 117 14.30 -6.37 -4.78
C PHE A 117 15.33 -5.38 -5.33
N LEU A 118 16.60 -5.79 -5.40
CA LEU A 118 17.72 -4.96 -5.86
C LEU A 118 18.01 -5.13 -7.36
N LEU A 119 17.32 -6.04 -8.03
CA LEU A 119 17.46 -6.20 -9.48
C LEU A 119 16.99 -4.94 -10.22
N PRO A 120 17.62 -4.57 -11.36
CA PRO A 120 17.24 -3.40 -12.14
C PRO A 120 15.74 -3.34 -12.49
N GLU A 121 15.13 -4.48 -12.83
CA GLU A 121 13.72 -4.59 -13.17
C GLU A 121 12.75 -4.45 -11.98
N MET A 122 13.25 -4.55 -10.74
CA MET A 122 12.44 -4.53 -9.52
C MET A 122 12.64 -3.28 -8.68
N VAL A 123 13.88 -2.80 -8.56
CA VAL A 123 14.25 -1.76 -7.58
C VAL A 123 13.45 -0.47 -7.77
N GLU A 124 13.27 -0.02 -9.02
CA GLU A 124 12.51 1.20 -9.30
C GLU A 124 11.02 1.03 -8.97
N ARG A 125 10.46 -0.16 -9.21
CA ARG A 125 9.05 -0.46 -8.98
C ARG A 125 8.73 -0.49 -7.49
N VAL A 126 9.56 -1.19 -6.70
CA VAL A 126 9.36 -1.26 -5.25
C VAL A 126 9.58 0.10 -4.60
N VAL A 127 10.62 0.86 -5.00
CA VAL A 127 10.83 2.23 -4.51
C VAL A 127 9.62 3.12 -4.81
N SER A 128 9.14 3.09 -6.05
CA SER A 128 7.97 3.87 -6.47
C SER A 128 6.75 3.57 -5.60
N MET A 129 6.44 2.29 -5.38
CA MET A 129 5.32 1.88 -4.53
C MET A 129 5.49 2.34 -3.08
N LEU A 130 6.66 2.09 -2.49
CA LEU A 130 6.93 2.43 -1.09
C LEU A 130 6.87 3.95 -0.86
N ASN A 131 7.50 4.73 -1.73
CA ASN A 131 7.51 6.19 -1.65
C ASN A 131 6.09 6.77 -1.82
N TYR A 132 5.34 6.22 -2.77
CA TYR A 132 3.96 6.62 -3.02
C TYR A 132 3.08 6.42 -1.78
N PHE A 133 3.08 5.23 -1.18
CA PHE A 133 2.25 4.98 0.01
C PHE A 133 2.78 5.64 1.27
N LEU A 134 4.10 5.84 1.39
CA LEU A 134 4.66 6.67 2.44
C LEU A 134 4.09 8.08 2.36
N LEU A 135 4.05 8.70 1.17
CA LEU A 135 3.49 10.04 0.97
C LEU A 135 1.99 10.07 1.26
N GLN A 136 1.22 9.11 0.78
CA GLN A 136 -0.23 9.03 1.04
C GLN A 136 -0.54 8.95 2.54
N LEU A 137 0.18 8.10 3.27
CA LEU A 137 -0.11 7.79 4.67
C LEU A 137 0.53 8.77 5.67
N SER A 138 1.60 9.48 5.29
CA SER A 138 2.34 10.40 6.18
C SER A 138 2.38 11.86 5.72
N GLY A 139 2.07 12.13 4.45
CA GLY A 139 2.08 13.45 3.85
C GLY A 139 0.80 14.27 4.07
N PRO A 140 0.63 15.37 3.33
CA PRO A 140 -0.50 16.30 3.50
C PRO A 140 -1.87 15.64 3.34
N GLN A 141 -1.96 14.64 2.46
CA GLN A 141 -3.19 13.89 2.16
C GLN A 141 -3.67 13.03 3.33
N ARG A 142 -2.81 12.71 4.31
CA ARG A 142 -3.20 11.92 5.49
C ARG A 142 -4.43 12.47 6.22
N LYS A 143 -4.60 13.79 6.26
CA LYS A 143 -5.74 14.43 6.93
C LYS A 143 -7.07 14.08 6.27
N SER A 144 -7.11 14.00 4.93
CA SER A 144 -8.34 13.61 4.21
C SER A 144 -8.69 12.14 4.43
N LEU A 145 -7.71 11.30 4.74
CA LEU A 145 -7.89 9.87 5.02
C LEU A 145 -8.30 9.55 6.47
N THR A 146 -8.49 10.55 7.34
CA THR A 146 -8.94 10.30 8.72
C THR A 146 -10.43 9.92 8.75
N VAL A 147 -10.72 8.71 9.23
CA VAL A 147 -12.08 8.16 9.41
C VAL A 147 -12.40 7.95 10.89
N LYS A 148 -13.69 7.97 11.25
CA LYS A 148 -14.14 7.82 12.65
C LYS A 148 -13.84 6.43 13.21
N ASP A 149 -14.13 5.40 12.43
CA ASP A 149 -13.90 4.00 12.80
C ASP A 149 -13.02 3.31 11.73
N PRO A 150 -11.69 3.43 11.83
CA PRO A 150 -10.78 2.83 10.86
C PRO A 150 -10.79 1.30 10.86
N GLU A 151 -11.07 0.68 12.01
CA GLU A 151 -11.10 -0.79 12.15
C GLU A 151 -12.27 -1.40 11.37
N LYS A 152 -13.42 -0.71 11.29
CA LYS A 152 -14.56 -1.10 10.43
C LYS A 152 -14.17 -1.35 8.97
N TYR A 153 -13.14 -0.65 8.49
CA TYR A 153 -12.65 -0.70 7.12
C TYR A 153 -11.35 -1.51 6.99
N GLU A 154 -10.90 -2.20 8.05
CA GLU A 154 -9.56 -2.82 8.13
C GLU A 154 -8.42 -1.83 7.82
N PHE A 155 -8.69 -0.52 7.93
CA PHE A 155 -7.73 0.51 7.59
C PHE A 155 -6.80 0.76 8.77
N LYS A 156 -5.60 0.17 8.72
CA LYS A 156 -4.61 0.22 9.80
C LYS A 156 -3.38 1.04 9.36
N PRO A 157 -3.50 2.38 9.21
CA PRO A 157 -2.46 3.21 8.59
C PRO A 157 -1.12 3.17 9.34
N LYS A 158 -1.15 3.03 10.67
CA LYS A 158 0.07 2.87 11.48
C LYS A 158 0.78 1.54 11.21
N GLN A 159 0.01 0.46 11.00
CA GLN A 159 0.56 -0.84 10.68
C GLN A 159 1.15 -0.85 9.26
N LEU A 160 0.41 -0.31 8.29
CA LEU A 160 0.90 -0.15 6.91
C LEU A 160 2.19 0.67 6.86
N LEU A 161 2.23 1.82 7.52
CA LEU A 161 3.45 2.64 7.62
C LEU A 161 4.62 1.87 8.25
N LYS A 162 4.36 1.08 9.30
CA LYS A 162 5.38 0.24 9.92
C LYS A 162 5.88 -0.81 8.93
N GLN A 163 5.01 -1.49 8.21
CA GLN A 163 5.39 -2.50 7.21
C GLN A 163 6.20 -1.87 6.07
N ILE A 164 5.77 -0.73 5.55
CA ILE A 164 6.50 0.05 4.53
C ILE A 164 7.90 0.40 5.03
N ALA A 165 8.02 1.00 6.22
CA ALA A 165 9.31 1.32 6.82
C ALA A 165 10.19 0.08 7.04
N THR A 166 9.60 -1.04 7.46
CA THR A 166 10.26 -2.33 7.61
C THR A 166 10.84 -2.81 6.28
N ILE A 167 10.10 -2.71 5.17
CA ILE A 167 10.60 -3.09 3.83
C ILE A 167 11.82 -2.24 3.44
N TYR A 168 11.80 -0.92 3.65
CA TYR A 168 12.97 -0.07 3.40
C TYR A 168 14.21 -0.58 4.15
N VAL A 169 14.03 -0.90 5.44
CA VAL A 169 15.11 -1.38 6.30
C VAL A 169 15.65 -2.73 5.83
N HIS A 170 14.76 -3.66 5.45
CA HIS A 170 15.15 -4.99 4.98
C HIS A 170 15.97 -4.93 3.69
N ILE A 171 15.46 -4.21 2.69
CA ILE A 171 16.16 -4.06 1.40
C ILE A 171 17.50 -3.34 1.60
N SER A 172 17.53 -2.26 2.39
CA SER A 172 18.77 -1.52 2.66
C SER A 172 19.83 -2.35 3.39
N ARG A 173 19.43 -3.27 4.28
CA ARG A 173 20.36 -4.18 4.96
C ARG A 173 20.94 -5.24 4.02
N GLY A 174 20.17 -5.68 3.02
CA GLY A 174 20.61 -6.61 1.99
C GLY A 174 21.44 -5.97 0.87
N ASP A 175 21.39 -4.64 0.75
CA ASP A 175 22.03 -3.88 -0.32
C ASP A 175 23.51 -3.58 -0.05
N LYS A 176 24.38 -4.41 -0.61
CA LYS A 176 25.84 -4.25 -0.53
C LYS A 176 26.39 -3.20 -1.50
N GLU A 177 25.62 -2.84 -2.53
CA GLU A 177 26.07 -2.03 -3.66
C GLU A 177 25.46 -0.61 -3.67
N SER A 178 24.64 -0.29 -2.66
CA SER A 178 23.92 0.99 -2.55
C SER A 178 22.99 1.29 -3.74
N VAL A 179 22.45 0.23 -4.37
CA VAL A 179 21.48 0.32 -5.47
C VAL A 179 20.16 0.95 -5.01
N PHE A 180 19.67 0.56 -3.83
CA PHE A 180 18.37 0.98 -3.32
C PHE A 180 18.37 2.45 -2.85
N PRO A 181 19.34 2.96 -2.06
CA PRO A 181 19.44 4.39 -1.77
C PRO A 181 19.56 5.26 -3.03
N ALA A 182 20.27 4.78 -4.05
CA ALA A 182 20.38 5.48 -5.33
C ALA A 182 19.03 5.56 -6.06
N ALA A 183 18.26 4.46 -6.08
CA ALA A 183 16.92 4.43 -6.65
C ALA A 183 15.93 5.33 -5.89
N ILE A 184 15.97 5.32 -4.55
CA ILE A 184 15.17 6.21 -3.70
C ILE A 184 15.44 7.68 -4.02
N SER A 185 16.72 8.06 -4.17
CA SER A 185 17.12 9.44 -4.44
C SER A 185 16.67 9.92 -5.82
N LYS A 186 16.51 9.01 -6.79
CA LYS A 186 15.98 9.34 -8.13
C LYS A 186 14.47 9.54 -8.11
N ASP A 187 13.75 8.85 -7.22
CA ASP A 187 12.29 8.98 -7.10
C ASP A 187 11.91 10.20 -6.24
N GLY A 188 12.05 11.40 -6.82
CA GLY A 188 11.88 12.69 -6.14
C GLY A 188 10.46 13.01 -5.64
N ARG A 189 9.47 12.13 -5.88
CA ARG A 189 8.06 12.36 -5.49
C ARG A 189 7.86 12.42 -3.98
N ALA A 190 8.61 11.63 -3.21
CA ALA A 190 8.52 11.64 -1.74
C ALA A 190 9.22 12.85 -1.08
N TYR A 191 10.15 13.49 -1.79
CA TYR A 191 11.02 14.54 -1.24
C TYR A 191 10.63 15.96 -1.65
N ASN A 192 9.85 16.12 -2.73
CA ASN A 192 9.47 17.44 -3.26
C ASN A 192 8.31 18.13 -2.54
N ASP A 193 7.64 17.47 -1.59
CA ASP A 193 6.54 18.10 -0.83
C ASP A 193 7.03 18.99 0.33
N GLN A 194 8.35 19.13 0.51
CA GLN A 194 8.97 20.06 1.47
C GLN A 194 9.72 21.25 0.84
N SER A 195 9.74 21.42 -0.49
CA SER A 195 10.30 22.62 -1.11
C SER A 195 9.22 23.64 -1.43
N SER A 196 8.70 24.29 -0.39
CA SER A 196 8.32 25.70 -0.53
C SER A 196 8.84 26.48 0.67
N PRO A 197 9.93 27.23 0.47
CA PRO A 197 10.07 28.56 1.03
C PRO A 197 9.86 29.57 -0.10
N THR A 198 8.87 30.41 0.10
CA THR A 198 8.75 31.79 -0.38
C THR A 198 10.06 32.39 -0.93
N GLU A 199 10.22 32.52 -2.24
CA GLU A 199 11.05 33.57 -2.88
C GLU A 199 10.87 33.55 -4.41
N ASN A 200 9.97 34.40 -4.89
CA ASN A 200 10.11 35.20 -6.11
C ASN A 200 8.89 36.10 -6.27
N ARG A 201 8.78 37.06 -5.34
CA ARG A 201 8.27 38.40 -5.67
C ARG A 201 9.50 39.25 -5.88
N LEU A 202 9.51 40.00 -6.99
CA LEU A 202 10.58 40.90 -7.48
C LEU A 202 11.64 40.16 -8.32
N LEU A 203 11.43 40.06 -9.63
CA LEU A 203 11.75 41.06 -10.65
C LEU A 203 10.92 40.82 -11.91
#